data_AF-U9T021-F1
#
_entry.id   AF-U9T021-F1
#
_cell.length_a   1.000
_cell.length_b   1.000
_cell.length_c   1.000
_cell.angle_alpha   90.00
_cell.angle_beta   90.00
_cell.angle_gamma   90.00
#
_symmetry.space_group_name_H-M   'P 1'
#
loop_
_entity.id
_entity.type
_entity.pdbx_description
1 polymer ?
#
loop_
_entity_poly.entity_id
_entity_poly.type
_entity_poly.pdbx_seq_one_letter_code
_entity_poly.pdbx_strand_id
1 'polypeptide(L)'
;MYFVATGRQPFGHRAHDFDLALDICEKGVRPEISESEAPNYYIDLMKKCWNLDKNDRPNISEIDKLITLFHESYFGELYIVENEEIEIQFRQAEEYRRANLLSTENYQIVTHPQAIYTSRLLNPITKDLNSQSLDDCALPISFK
;
A
#
# COMPACT_ATOMS: atom_id res chain seq x y z
N MET A 1 -2.73 -1.99 2.73
CA MET A 1 -1.43 -2.66 2.54
C MET A 1 -0.28 -1.85 3.13
N TYR A 2 0.00 -0.63 2.64
CA TYR A 2 1.14 0.19 3.11
C TYR A 2 1.23 0.38 4.64
N PHE A 3 0.15 0.82 5.27
CA PHE A 3 0.12 1.01 6.73
C PHE A 3 0.37 -0.30 7.49
N VAL A 4 -0.15 -1.43 7.00
CA VAL A 4 0.05 -2.75 7.62
C VAL A 4 1.52 -3.18 7.51
N ALA A 5 2.15 -2.94 6.36
CA ALA A 5 3.55 -3.28 6.14
C ALA A 5 4.51 -2.43 6.97
N THR A 6 4.24 -1.13 7.08
CA THR A 6 5.22 -0.15 7.57
C THR A 6 4.88 0.45 8.94
N GLY A 7 3.62 0.36 9.39
CA GLY A 7 3.09 1.12 10.53
C GLY A 7 3.02 2.63 10.32
N ARG A 8 3.38 3.14 9.13
CA ARG A 8 3.47 4.57 8.83
C ARG A 8 2.20 5.05 8.14
N GLN A 9 1.80 6.28 8.46
CA GLN A 9 0.71 6.94 7.76
C GLN A 9 1.15 7.38 6.35
N PRO A 10 0.41 7.03 5.29
CA PRO A 10 0.75 7.47 3.94
C PRO A 10 0.62 9.00 3.84
N PHE A 11 1.59 9.65 3.21
CA PHE A 11 1.61 11.10 2.98
C PHE A 11 1.54 12.00 4.23
N GLY A 12 1.87 11.46 5.42
CA GLY A 12 1.71 12.20 6.68
C GLY A 12 2.56 13.45 6.85
N HIS A 13 3.55 13.67 5.99
CA HIS A 13 4.42 14.84 6.04
C HIS A 13 3.82 16.07 5.33
N ARG A 14 2.65 15.98 4.68
CA ARG A 14 2.05 17.10 3.93
C ARG A 14 0.53 17.18 4.09
N ALA A 15 -0.04 18.29 3.62
CA ALA A 15 -1.49 18.49 3.61
C ALA A 15 -2.18 17.47 2.69
N HIS A 16 -3.37 17.01 3.10
CA HIS A 16 -4.25 16.22 2.25
C HIS A 16 -5.22 17.16 1.53
N ASP A 17 -4.72 17.85 0.51
CA ASP A 17 -5.40 18.87 -0.27
C ASP A 17 -5.52 18.48 -1.76
N PHE A 18 -5.95 19.43 -2.59
CA PHE A 18 -6.14 19.25 -4.03
C PHE A 18 -4.82 18.88 -4.72
N ASP A 19 -3.71 19.50 -4.33
CA ASP A 19 -2.40 19.23 -4.92
C ASP A 19 -1.94 17.80 -4.65
N LEU A 20 -2.16 17.28 -3.43
CA LEU A 20 -1.87 15.87 -3.16
C LEU A 20 -2.78 14.94 -3.98
N ALA A 21 -4.06 15.28 -4.16
CA ALA A 21 -4.96 14.49 -5.00
C ALA A 21 -4.49 14.44 -6.46
N LEU A 22 -4.07 15.58 -7.02
CA LEU A 22 -3.45 15.65 -8.36
C LEU A 22 -2.17 14.83 -8.45
N ASP A 23 -1.27 14.94 -7.48
CA ASP A 23 -0.02 14.18 -7.46
C ASP A 23 -0.28 12.66 -7.47
N ILE A 24 -1.29 12.20 -6.73
CA ILE A 24 -1.68 10.79 -6.69
C ILE A 24 -2.34 10.35 -8.02
N CYS A 25 -3.27 11.14 -8.55
CA CYS A 25 -4.09 10.74 -9.69
C CYS A 25 -3.42 10.95 -11.04
N GLU A 26 -2.69 12.03 -11.23
CA GLU A 26 -2.11 12.38 -12.52
C GLU A 26 -0.62 12.02 -12.59
N LYS A 27 0.11 12.22 -11.49
CA LYS A 27 1.56 11.95 -11.45
C LYS A 27 1.90 10.56 -10.91
N GLY A 28 0.92 9.82 -10.40
CA GLY A 28 1.12 8.47 -9.89
C GLY A 28 1.98 8.42 -8.62
N VAL A 29 2.04 9.50 -7.83
CA VAL A 29 2.83 9.54 -6.60
C VAL A 29 2.28 8.51 -5.59
N ARG A 30 3.17 7.72 -4.98
CA ARG A 30 2.85 6.69 -3.98
C ARG A 30 3.76 6.82 -2.75
N PRO A 31 3.33 6.35 -1.56
CA PRO A 31 4.20 6.25 -0.40
C PRO A 31 5.42 5.36 -0.65
N GLU A 32 6.58 5.81 -0.18
CA GLU A 32 7.85 5.09 -0.32
C GLU A 32 7.98 3.96 0.70
N ILE A 33 8.38 2.79 0.22
CA ILE A 33 8.65 1.60 1.04
C ILE A 33 10.01 1.02 0.65
N SER A 34 10.82 0.67 1.65
CA SER A 34 12.07 -0.03 1.44
C SER A 34 11.82 -1.52 1.25
N GLU A 35 12.57 -2.18 0.37
CA GLU A 35 12.52 -3.63 0.15
C GLU A 35 12.81 -4.45 1.42
N SER A 36 13.49 -3.87 2.41
CA SER A 36 13.75 -4.55 3.68
C SER A 36 12.60 -4.44 4.68
N GLU A 37 11.66 -3.51 4.51
CA GLU A 37 10.56 -3.29 5.47
C GLU A 37 9.42 -4.30 5.33
N ALA A 38 9.29 -4.92 4.16
CA ALA A 38 8.25 -5.89 3.87
C ALA A 38 8.73 -6.88 2.79
N PRO A 39 8.13 -8.08 2.70
CA PRO A 39 8.49 -9.05 1.66
C PRO A 39 8.30 -8.45 0.27
N ASN A 40 9.23 -8.68 -0.66
CA ASN A 40 9.15 -8.12 -2.02
C ASN A 40 7.85 -8.53 -2.71
N TYR A 41 7.40 -9.78 -2.56
CA TYR A 41 6.10 -10.22 -3.08
C TYR A 41 4.92 -9.39 -2.55
N TYR A 42 4.96 -8.97 -1.29
CA TYR A 42 3.93 -8.11 -0.69
C TYR A 42 4.02 -6.68 -1.23
N ILE A 43 5.24 -6.15 -1.39
CA ILE A 43 5.50 -4.83 -1.97
C ILE A 43 5.00 -4.79 -3.42
N ASP A 44 5.27 -5.83 -4.20
CA ASP A 44 4.84 -5.93 -5.59
C ASP A 44 3.33 -6.04 -5.72
N LEU A 45 2.68 -6.83 -4.87
CA LEU A 45 1.21 -6.86 -4.81
C LEU A 45 0.65 -5.48 -4.47
N MET A 46 1.20 -4.81 -3.45
CA MET A 46 0.80 -3.45 -3.10
C MET A 46 1.01 -2.49 -4.29
N LYS A 47 2.11 -2.64 -5.02
CA LYS A 47 2.41 -1.86 -6.23
C LYS A 47 1.42 -2.08 -7.35
N LYS A 48 0.97 -3.32 -7.57
CA LYS A 48 -0.08 -3.64 -8.54
C LYS A 48 -1.43 -3.07 -8.13
N CYS A 49 -1.81 -3.16 -6.85
CA CYS A 49 -3.10 -2.66 -6.34
C CYS A 49 -3.33 -1.16 -6.58
N TRP A 50 -2.27 -0.35 -6.60
CA TRP A 50 -2.35 1.10 -6.81
C TRP A 50 -1.72 1.54 -8.14
N ASN A 51 -1.61 0.64 -9.14
CA ASN A 51 -1.10 0.98 -10.46
C ASN A 51 -1.95 2.10 -11.09
N LEU A 52 -1.30 3.01 -11.82
CA LEU A 52 -1.96 4.09 -12.52
C LEU A 52 -2.90 3.53 -13.61
N ASP A 53 -2.45 2.52 -14.36
CA ASP A 53 -3.32 1.79 -15.26
C ASP A 53 -4.24 0.85 -14.46
N LYS A 54 -5.55 1.09 -14.55
CA LYS A 54 -6.57 0.27 -13.90
C LYS A 54 -6.61 -1.17 -14.40
N ASN A 55 -6.18 -1.43 -15.64
CA ASN A 55 -6.17 -2.77 -16.22
C ASN A 55 -5.05 -3.64 -15.65
N ASP A 56 -3.99 -3.02 -15.12
CA ASP A 56 -2.89 -3.71 -14.45
C ASP A 56 -3.19 -3.94 -12.95
N ARG A 57 -4.31 -3.42 -12.43
CA ARG A 57 -4.71 -3.67 -11.04
C ARG A 57 -5.29 -5.07 -10.93
N PRO A 58 -4.87 -5.86 -9.92
CA PRO A 58 -5.41 -7.17 -9.70
C PRO A 58 -6.86 -7.06 -9.22
N ASN A 59 -7.68 -8.02 -9.61
CA ASN A 59 -9.02 -8.15 -9.06
C ASN A 59 -8.98 -8.79 -7.66
N ILE A 60 -10.12 -8.75 -6.96
CA ILE A 60 -10.17 -9.23 -5.57
C ILE A 60 -9.83 -10.72 -5.42
N SER A 61 -10.17 -11.56 -6.40
CA SER A 61 -9.85 -12.99 -6.37
C SER A 61 -8.34 -13.24 -6.54
N GLU A 62 -7.66 -12.45 -7.36
CA GLU A 62 -6.20 -12.51 -7.50
C GLU A 62 -5.50 -12.06 -6.20
N ILE A 63 -5.99 -10.98 -5.58
CA ILE A 63 -5.47 -10.49 -4.29
C ILE A 63 -5.66 -11.55 -3.21
N ASP A 64 -6.86 -12.11 -3.08
CA ASP A 64 -7.21 -13.13 -2.08
C ASP A 64 -6.33 -14.37 -2.22
N LYS A 65 -6.13 -14.85 -3.45
CA LYS A 65 -5.23 -15.97 -3.75
C LYS A 65 -3.79 -15.68 -3.29
N LEU A 66 -3.25 -14.50 -3.62
CA LEU A 66 -1.89 -14.14 -3.26
C LEU A 66 -1.71 -13.98 -1.74
N ILE A 67 -2.67 -13.36 -1.05
CA ILE A 67 -2.64 -13.24 0.41
C ILE A 67 -2.73 -14.61 1.08
N THR A 68 -3.57 -15.52 0.56
CA THR A 68 -3.68 -16.89 1.05
C THR A 68 -2.36 -17.65 0.88
N LEU A 69 -1.72 -17.55 -0.28
CA LEU A 69 -0.40 -18.15 -0.50
C LEU A 69 0.65 -17.62 0.48
N PHE A 70 0.66 -16.32 0.75
CA PHE A 70 1.58 -15.73 1.74
C PHE A 70 1.32 -16.28 3.15
N HIS A 71 0.04 -16.40 3.53
CA HIS A 71 -0.37 -16.95 4.82
C HIS A 71 0.05 -18.43 4.95
N GLU A 72 -0.32 -19.27 3.99
CA GLU A 72 0.01 -20.70 4.00
C GLU A 72 1.52 -20.96 4.00
N SER A 73 2.29 -20.15 3.25
CA SER A 73 3.76 -20.24 3.20
C SER A 73 4.37 -19.91 4.56
N TYR A 74 3.85 -18.90 5.26
CA TYR A 74 4.37 -18.48 6.56
C TYR A 74 4.01 -19.45 7.70
N PHE A 75 2.81 -20.04 7.65
CA PHE A 75 2.34 -20.98 8.68
C PHE A 75 2.68 -22.45 8.40
N GLY A 76 3.29 -22.74 7.24
CA GLY A 76 3.83 -24.07 6.90
C GLY A 76 2.77 -25.10 6.54
N GLU A 77 1.59 -24.67 6.09
CA GLU A 77 0.46 -25.57 5.80
C GLU A 77 0.54 -26.23 4.41
N LEU A 78 1.39 -25.71 3.50
CA LEU A 78 1.57 -26.23 2.14
C LEU A 78 3.06 -26.12 1.73
N TYR A 79 3.67 -27.20 1.21
CA TYR A 79 5.05 -27.18 0.70
C TYR A 79 5.05 -27.15 -0.84
N ILE A 80 5.22 -25.96 -1.43
CA ILE A 80 5.48 -25.72 -2.85
C ILE A 80 6.85 -25.01 -2.95
N VAL A 81 7.66 -25.25 -3.99
CA VAL A 81 9.00 -24.63 -4.14
C VAL A 81 8.95 -23.10 -4.11
N GLU A 82 7.89 -22.49 -4.68
CA GLU A 82 7.64 -21.04 -4.60
C GLU A 82 7.41 -20.55 -3.16
N ASN A 83 6.96 -21.42 -2.25
CA ASN A 83 6.75 -21.07 -0.84
C ASN A 83 8.08 -20.87 -0.11
N GLU A 84 9.17 -21.50 -0.54
CA GLU A 84 10.48 -21.35 0.12
C GLU A 84 11.04 -19.93 -0.06
N GLU A 85 10.95 -19.38 -1.27
CA GLU A 85 11.37 -17.99 -1.53
C GLU A 85 10.48 -16.99 -0.78
N ILE A 86 9.17 -17.21 -0.80
CA ILE A 86 8.21 -16.41 -0.04
C ILE A 86 8.56 -16.45 1.45
N GLU A 87 8.73 -17.63 2.03
CA GLU A 87 9.07 -17.81 3.44
C GLU A 87 10.37 -17.08 3.81
N ILE A 88 11.41 -17.19 2.96
CA ILE A 88 12.69 -16.50 3.16
C ILE A 88 12.50 -14.98 3.19
N GLN A 89 11.76 -14.40 2.25
CA GLN A 89 11.51 -12.95 2.22
C GLN A 89 10.72 -12.48 3.44
N PHE A 90 9.73 -13.26 3.89
CA PHE A 90 8.96 -12.96 5.11
C PHE A 90 9.84 -12.99 6.36
N ARG A 91 10.72 -13.98 6.47
CA ARG A 91 11.69 -14.06 7.57
C ARG A 91 12.65 -12.87 7.57
N GLN A 92 13.23 -12.53 6.43
CA GLN A 92 14.15 -11.39 6.29
C GLN A 92 13.49 -10.06 6.66
N ALA A 93 12.28 -9.81 6.18
CA ALA A 93 11.52 -8.62 6.53
C ALA A 93 11.23 -8.55 8.05
N GLU A 94 10.91 -9.68 8.67
CA GLU A 94 10.69 -9.73 10.13
C GLU A 94 11.98 -9.48 10.93
N GLU A 95 13.11 -10.07 10.51
CA GLU A 95 14.42 -9.80 11.13
C GLU A 95 14.79 -8.33 11.02
N TYR A 96 14.60 -7.71 9.85
CA TYR A 96 14.81 -6.28 9.65
C TYR A 96 13.90 -5.46 10.57
N ARG A 97 12.60 -5.77 10.63
CA ARG A 97 11.67 -5.06 11.52
C ARG A 97 12.11 -5.15 12.98
N ARG A 98 12.49 -6.33 13.46
CA ARG A 98 12.95 -6.54 14.85
C ARG A 98 14.23 -5.78 15.16
N ALA A 99 15.18 -5.74 14.21
CA ALA A 99 16.42 -4.97 14.36
C ALA A 99 16.17 -3.45 14.40
N ASN A 100 15.21 -2.96 13.61
CA ASN A 100 14.90 -1.53 13.49
C ASN A 100 13.82 -1.05 14.48
N LEU A 101 13.11 -1.95 15.17
CA LEU A 101 12.06 -1.63 16.16
C LEU A 101 12.57 -0.81 17.35
N LEU A 102 13.87 -0.93 17.67
CA LEU A 102 14.54 -0.17 18.73
C LEU A 102 14.72 1.32 18.40
N SER A 103 14.37 1.76 17.19
CA SER A 103 14.37 3.18 16.76
C SER A 103 13.01 3.86 16.95
N THR A 104 12.21 3.44 17.94
CA THR A 104 10.78 3.73 18.13
C THR A 104 10.38 5.21 18.16
N GLU A 105 11.34 6.13 18.10
CA GLU A 105 11.14 7.56 17.78
C GLU A 105 10.65 7.79 16.33
N ASN A 106 10.84 6.85 15.39
CA ASN A 106 10.48 7.02 13.97
C ASN A 106 8.99 6.80 13.62
N TYR A 107 8.19 6.19 14.50
CA TYR A 107 6.74 6.02 14.25
C TYR A 107 5.93 7.27 14.58
N GLN A 108 6.49 8.18 15.38
CA GLN A 108 5.95 9.51 15.61
C GLN A 108 6.48 10.49 14.56
N ILE A 109 6.22 10.19 13.29
CA ILE A 109 6.34 11.25 12.27
C ILE A 109 5.33 12.32 12.67
N VAL A 110 5.81 13.54 12.91
CA VAL A 110 4.97 14.72 13.09
C VAL A 110 4.05 14.78 11.87
N THR A 111 2.78 14.43 12.09
CA THR A 111 1.78 14.49 11.04
C THR A 111 1.51 15.96 10.74
N HIS A 112 1.48 16.29 9.45
CA HIS A 112 1.10 17.62 9.01
C HIS A 112 -0.28 17.95 9.58
N PRO A 113 -0.53 19.17 10.12
CA PRO A 113 -1.81 19.51 10.74
C PRO A 113 -3.03 19.38 9.81
N GLN A 114 -2.80 19.40 8.49
CA GLN A 114 -3.83 19.22 7.46
C GLN A 114 -3.83 17.81 6.83
N ALA A 115 -3.08 16.86 7.38
CA ALA A 115 -3.18 15.46 7.03
C ALA A 115 -4.43 14.88 7.72
N ILE A 116 -5.30 14.24 6.93
CA ILE A 116 -6.59 13.71 7.40
C ILE A 116 -6.69 12.23 7.07
N TYR A 117 -6.81 11.41 8.13
CA TYR A 117 -6.94 9.94 8.06
C TYR A 117 -8.32 9.45 8.48
N THR A 118 -9.21 10.38 8.82
CA THR A 118 -10.62 10.11 9.08
C THR A 118 -11.46 10.33 7.82
N SER A 119 -12.63 9.69 7.76
CA SER A 119 -13.55 9.83 6.64
C SER A 119 -13.99 11.28 6.45
N ARG A 120 -14.02 11.75 5.20
CA ARG A 120 -14.52 13.06 4.79
C ARG A 120 -15.03 13.02 3.35
N LEU A 121 -15.87 13.98 2.98
CA LEU A 121 -16.33 14.13 1.60
C LEU A 121 -15.16 14.49 0.67
N LEU A 122 -15.07 13.82 -0.48
CA LEU A 122 -14.04 14.08 -1.50
C LEU A 122 -14.33 15.33 -2.34
N ASN A 123 -15.62 15.65 -2.54
CA ASN A 123 -16.06 16.77 -3.40
C ASN A 123 -15.33 18.10 -3.16
N PRO A 124 -15.05 18.55 -1.92
CA PRO A 124 -14.33 19.81 -1.71
C PRO A 124 -12.91 19.82 -2.29
N ILE A 125 -12.29 18.65 -2.43
CA ILE A 125 -10.88 18.45 -2.79
C ILE A 125 -10.74 18.00 -4.24
N THR A 126 -11.82 17.55 -4.87
CA THR A 126 -11.79 17.00 -6.23
C THR A 126 -12.64 17.81 -7.21
N LYS A 127 -13.22 18.93 -6.77
CA LYS A 127 -14.11 19.79 -7.58
C LYS A 127 -13.49 20.23 -8.91
N ASP A 128 -12.18 20.46 -8.91
CA ASP A 128 -11.44 20.96 -10.06
C ASP A 128 -10.69 19.84 -10.82
N LEU A 129 -10.85 18.57 -10.41
CA LEU A 129 -10.35 17.42 -11.16
C LEU A 129 -11.29 17.13 -12.34
N ASN A 130 -10.72 16.88 -13.53
CA ASN A 130 -11.50 16.37 -14.66
C ASN A 130 -12.15 15.01 -14.27
N SER A 131 -13.40 14.80 -14.68
CA SER A 131 -14.12 13.53 -14.46
C SER A 131 -13.35 12.31 -14.96
N GLN A 132 -12.59 12.42 -16.05
CA GLN A 132 -11.73 11.31 -16.54
C GLN A 132 -10.60 10.97 -15.54
N SER A 133 -9.98 11.97 -14.92
CA SER A 133 -8.93 11.77 -13.91
C SER A 133 -9.47 11.07 -12.66
N LEU A 134 -10.72 11.37 -12.29
CA LEU A 134 -11.41 10.70 -11.18
C LEU A 134 -11.79 9.25 -11.49
N ASP A 135 -12.20 8.96 -12.72
CA ASP A 135 -12.56 7.59 -13.14
C ASP A 135 -11.33 6.67 -13.21
N ASP A 136 -10.15 7.21 -13.55
CA ASP A 136 -8.90 6.45 -13.55
C ASP A 136 -8.32 6.26 -12.14
N CYS A 137 -8.57 7.23 -11.24
CA CYS A 137 -8.22 7.13 -9.82
C CYS A 137 -9.19 6.29 -8.99
N ALA A 138 -10.45 6.19 -9.43
CA ALA A 138 -11.44 5.37 -8.77
C ALA A 138 -11.00 3.90 -8.81
N LEU A 139 -11.00 3.25 -7.66
CA LEU A 139 -11.06 1.80 -7.65
C LEU A 139 -12.40 1.46 -8.32
N PRO A 140 -12.43 0.63 -9.38
CA PRO A 140 -13.67 0.00 -9.79
C PRO A 140 -14.07 -0.93 -8.66
N ILE A 141 -14.77 -0.41 -7.65
CA ILE A 141 -15.47 -1.21 -6.66
C ILE A 141 -16.73 -1.73 -7.38
N SER A 142 -16.50 -2.56 -8.40
CA SER A 142 -17.52 -3.45 -8.92
C SER A 142 -17.46 -4.68 -8.04
N PHE A 143 -18.26 -4.72 -6.99
CA PHE A 143 -18.68 -5.99 -6.41
C PHE A 143 -19.47 -6.71 -7.50
N LYS A 144 -18.80 -7.62 -8.22
CA LYS A 144 -19.49 -8.69 -8.95
C LYS A 144 -19.82 -9.81 -7.98
#